data_AF-A0A2D6NEY9-F1
#
_entry.id   AF-A0A2D6NEY9-F1
#
_cell.length_a   1.000
_cell.length_b   1.000
_cell.length_c   1.000
_cell.angle_alpha   90.00
_cell.angle_beta   90.00
_cell.angle_gamma   90.00
#
_symmetry.space_group_name_H-M   'P 1'
#
loop_
_entity.id
_entity.type
_entity.pdbx_description
1 polymer ?
#
loop_
_entity_poly.entity_id
_entity_poly.type
_entity_poly.pdbx_seq_one_letter_code
_entity_poly.pdbx_strand_id
1 'polypeptide(L)'
;MLYNSLKNIVKSFPTLWAFLRRLKDLLLILSRLKDVFMMMVLFHIWPGQTYRFSTRGLLPNKKNRFSKNLKPIIPYELIKSKSSKISVMKEINVIGVGPSFDLNNLKQMDGPIFLVTFWTPLQINENGKVIYKHPKNWEEGFSKDFLDIYWKKGKKYWYNNDKTHSQTYEEFKKKNVTYVLGRQACLEPLKKNNYNICGIAVYITDKDGNYLPRNEDSEKSTFLDLFDNDSCKHISLAEKIYRPPLELEGLWPPSGSFLPALCALSHVAEKINVYGWDFYIEHSPKKMNYWQLFFSMYKFLPDITRSKNHFESALINFYYGFQLSKLPHINIHGYMGQLQNHEKLIERIEKVLFN
;
A
#
# COMPACT_ATOMS: atom_id res chain seq x y z
N MET A 1 32.54 21.97 11.19
CA MET A 1 33.17 22.60 9.99
C MET A 1 33.93 21.59 9.13
N LEU A 2 34.78 20.73 9.69
CA LEU A 2 35.63 19.75 8.95
C LEU A 2 34.88 18.86 7.93
N TYR A 3 33.73 18.26 8.32
CA TYR A 3 32.95 17.38 7.43
C TYR A 3 32.47 18.07 6.14
N ASN A 4 32.02 19.32 6.24
CA ASN A 4 31.53 20.07 5.08
C ASN A 4 32.68 20.41 4.13
N SER A 5 33.85 20.78 4.66
CA SER A 5 35.06 21.03 3.85
C SER A 5 35.51 19.76 3.12
N LEU A 6 35.59 18.61 3.82
CA LEU A 6 35.96 17.34 3.23
C LEU A 6 34.95 16.89 2.15
N LYS A 7 33.65 17.04 2.42
CA LYS A 7 32.59 16.73 1.44
C LYS A 7 32.71 17.58 0.18
N ASN A 8 33.09 18.86 0.29
CA ASN A 8 33.27 19.74 -0.85
C ASN A 8 34.52 19.36 -1.67
N ILE A 9 35.62 18.99 -1.00
CA ILE A 9 36.83 18.46 -1.67
C ILE A 9 36.50 17.16 -2.42
N VAL A 10 35.81 16.21 -1.79
CA VAL A 10 35.45 14.95 -2.45
C VAL A 10 34.54 15.20 -3.67
N LYS A 11 33.62 16.17 -3.58
CA LYS A 11 32.73 16.55 -4.69
C LYS A 11 33.46 17.19 -5.87
N SER A 12 34.64 17.78 -5.68
CA SER A 12 35.45 18.32 -6.79
C SER A 12 36.10 17.22 -7.64
N PHE A 13 36.01 15.95 -7.23
CA PHE A 13 36.47 14.80 -8.00
C PHE A 13 35.28 13.92 -8.42
N PRO A 14 34.68 14.14 -9.62
CA PRO A 14 33.45 13.47 -10.02
C PRO A 14 33.49 11.93 -9.96
N THR A 15 34.62 11.33 -10.37
CA THR A 15 34.82 9.87 -10.34
C THR A 15 34.84 9.33 -8.91
N LEU A 16 35.59 9.98 -8.00
CA LEU A 16 35.65 9.61 -6.59
C LEU A 16 34.29 9.80 -5.92
N TRP A 17 33.59 10.91 -6.21
CA TRP A 17 32.25 11.17 -5.70
C TRP A 17 31.22 10.14 -6.19
N ALA A 18 31.26 9.75 -7.46
CA ALA A 18 30.40 8.71 -8.01
C ALA A 18 30.68 7.34 -7.36
N PHE A 19 31.96 6.98 -7.18
CA PHE A 19 32.36 5.76 -6.50
C PHE A 19 31.88 5.73 -5.04
N LEU A 20 32.11 6.79 -4.27
CA LEU A 20 31.69 6.87 -2.87
C LEU A 20 30.17 6.86 -2.70
N ARG A 21 29.42 7.46 -3.64
CA ARG A 21 27.95 7.33 -3.68
C ARG A 21 27.52 5.89 -3.90
N ARG A 22 28.04 5.22 -4.93
CA ARG A 22 27.74 3.80 -5.20
C ARG A 22 28.09 2.91 -4.01
N LEU A 23 29.24 3.13 -3.38
CA LEU A 23 29.65 2.40 -2.19
C LEU A 23 28.69 2.64 -1.02
N LYS A 24 28.30 3.89 -0.76
CA LYS A 24 27.32 4.23 0.26
C LYS A 24 25.97 3.55 0.00
N ASP A 25 25.48 3.60 -1.23
CA ASP A 25 24.18 3.00 -1.61
C ASP A 25 24.24 1.48 -1.46
N LEU A 26 25.35 0.85 -1.85
CA LEU A 26 25.62 -0.57 -1.60
C LEU A 26 25.61 -0.90 -0.09
N LEU A 27 26.27 -0.10 0.74
CA LEU A 27 26.28 -0.30 2.21
C LEU A 27 24.88 -0.15 2.82
N LEU A 28 24.06 0.77 2.32
CA LEU A 28 22.67 0.92 2.74
C LEU A 28 21.82 -0.30 2.35
N ILE A 29 22.03 -0.85 1.14
CA ILE A 29 21.38 -2.08 0.69
C ILE A 29 21.80 -3.26 1.56
N LEU A 30 23.10 -3.43 1.81
CA LEU A 30 23.64 -4.50 2.66
C LEU A 30 23.12 -4.39 4.09
N SER A 31 23.05 -3.18 4.66
CA SER A 31 22.47 -2.96 5.98
C SER A 31 21.01 -3.38 6.02
N ARG A 32 20.21 -3.04 5.00
CA ARG A 32 18.81 -3.44 4.93
C ARG A 32 18.66 -4.95 4.78
N LEU A 33 19.47 -5.58 3.94
CA LEU A 33 19.48 -7.04 3.77
C LEU A 33 19.81 -7.76 5.08
N LYS A 34 20.81 -7.27 5.82
CA LYS A 34 21.13 -7.77 7.16
C LYS A 34 19.93 -7.67 8.10
N ASP A 35 19.26 -6.52 8.13
CA ASP A 35 18.08 -6.32 8.99
C ASP A 35 16.94 -7.28 8.64
N VAL A 36 16.61 -7.43 7.34
CA VAL A 36 15.58 -8.36 6.87
C VAL A 36 15.95 -9.81 7.18
N PHE A 37 17.19 -10.22 6.93
CA PHE A 37 17.67 -11.55 7.25
C PHE A 37 17.52 -11.85 8.75
N MET A 38 17.93 -10.91 9.61
CA MET A 38 17.77 -11.05 11.06
C MET A 38 16.30 -11.11 11.49
N MET A 39 15.41 -10.33 10.86
CA MET A 39 13.97 -10.45 11.07
C MET A 39 13.45 -11.85 10.71
N MET A 40 13.88 -12.41 9.58
CA MET A 40 13.46 -13.75 9.12
C MET A 40 13.97 -14.87 10.03
N VAL A 41 15.20 -14.76 10.54
CA VAL A 41 15.77 -15.69 11.54
C VAL A 41 15.00 -15.59 12.87
N LEU A 42 14.84 -14.38 13.40
CA LEU A 42 14.11 -14.18 14.65
C LEU A 42 12.64 -14.55 14.55
N PHE A 43 12.00 -14.37 13.40
CA PHE A 43 10.63 -14.81 13.17
C PHE A 43 10.43 -16.31 13.49
N HIS A 44 11.45 -17.12 13.22
CA HIS A 44 11.41 -18.55 13.49
C HIS A 44 11.84 -18.92 14.92
N ILE A 45 12.88 -18.26 15.44
CA ILE A 45 13.46 -18.60 16.75
C ILE A 45 12.71 -17.91 17.90
N TRP A 46 12.44 -16.61 17.76
CA TRP A 46 11.80 -15.78 18.77
C TRP A 46 10.95 -14.66 18.13
N PRO A 47 9.77 -14.99 17.55
CA PRO A 47 9.00 -14.03 16.76
C PRO A 47 8.66 -12.73 17.51
N GLY A 48 8.47 -12.81 18.83
CA GLY A 48 8.25 -11.62 19.66
C GLY A 48 9.39 -10.59 19.64
N GLN A 49 10.60 -10.94 19.17
CA GLN A 49 11.75 -10.03 19.04
C GLN A 49 12.02 -9.55 17.61
N THR A 50 11.27 -10.03 16.61
CA THR A 50 11.46 -9.65 15.20
C THR A 50 11.45 -8.14 15.00
N TYR A 51 10.61 -7.41 15.76
CA TYR A 51 10.52 -5.94 15.68
C TYR A 51 11.84 -5.20 15.91
N ARG A 52 12.81 -5.79 16.63
CA ARG A 52 14.11 -5.14 16.92
C ARG A 52 14.92 -4.84 15.67
N PHE A 53 14.66 -5.56 14.59
CA PHE A 53 15.31 -5.38 13.29
C PHE A 53 14.40 -4.69 12.26
N SER A 54 13.20 -4.25 12.67
CA SER A 54 12.41 -3.30 11.90
C SER A 54 12.97 -1.89 12.14
N THR A 55 14.06 -1.56 11.47
CA THR A 55 14.77 -0.27 11.65
C THR A 55 13.95 0.96 11.24
N ARG A 56 12.79 0.75 10.59
CA ARG A 56 11.80 1.79 10.27
C ARG A 56 10.67 1.91 11.31
N GLY A 57 10.70 1.11 12.37
CA GLY A 57 9.67 1.05 13.42
C GLY A 57 8.29 0.64 12.92
N LEU A 58 8.23 -0.08 11.80
CA LEU A 58 6.96 -0.48 11.19
C LEU A 58 6.38 -1.74 11.81
N LEU A 59 7.10 -2.44 12.67
CA LEU A 59 6.57 -3.47 13.57
C LEU A 59 6.45 -2.91 14.98
N PRO A 60 5.43 -3.30 15.75
CA PRO A 60 5.20 -2.75 17.07
C PRO A 60 6.27 -3.24 18.04
N ASN A 61 6.86 -2.29 18.76
CA ASN A 61 7.59 -2.60 19.98
C ASN A 61 6.62 -3.24 21.02
N LYS A 62 7.17 -3.90 22.03
CA LYS A 62 6.34 -4.63 23.04
C LYS A 62 5.33 -3.73 23.77
N LYS A 63 5.66 -2.47 24.05
CA LYS A 63 4.76 -1.52 24.75
C LYS A 63 3.54 -1.16 23.88
N ASN A 64 3.71 -1.09 22.56
CA ASN A 64 2.67 -0.72 21.60
C ASN A 64 1.87 -1.91 21.03
N ARG A 65 2.13 -3.16 21.44
CA ARG A 65 1.36 -4.33 20.96
C ARG A 65 0.07 -4.54 21.73
N PHE A 66 -1.08 -4.74 21.10
CA PHE A 66 -2.27 -5.19 21.84
C PHE A 66 -2.03 -6.55 22.50
N SER A 67 -2.71 -6.82 23.62
CA SER A 67 -2.83 -8.20 24.10
C SER A 67 -3.67 -9.02 23.12
N LYS A 68 -3.46 -10.33 23.07
CA LYS A 68 -4.22 -11.22 22.17
C LYS A 68 -5.75 -11.06 22.25
N ASN A 69 -6.30 -10.74 23.42
CA ASN A 69 -7.74 -10.58 23.64
C ASN A 69 -8.27 -9.19 23.26
N LEU A 70 -7.39 -8.20 23.13
CA LEU A 70 -7.75 -6.82 22.78
C LEU A 70 -7.35 -6.44 21.35
N LYS A 71 -6.80 -7.38 20.57
CA LYS A 71 -6.41 -7.12 19.19
C LYS A 71 -7.65 -6.87 18.34
N PRO A 72 -7.68 -5.82 17.51
CA PRO A 72 -8.82 -5.56 16.66
C PRO A 72 -8.89 -6.57 15.52
N ILE A 73 -10.10 -6.97 15.14
CA ILE A 73 -10.33 -7.81 13.95
C ILE A 73 -10.14 -6.96 12.68
N ILE A 74 -10.66 -5.73 12.69
CA ILE A 74 -10.48 -4.73 11.63
C ILE A 74 -9.48 -3.69 12.13
N PRO A 75 -8.28 -3.58 11.55
CA PRO A 75 -7.17 -2.75 12.08
C PRO A 75 -7.33 -1.24 11.91
N TYR A 76 -8.50 -0.77 11.50
CA TYR A 76 -8.77 0.64 11.24
C TYR A 76 -10.16 0.99 11.72
N GLU A 77 -10.30 2.14 12.36
CA GLU A 77 -11.56 2.67 12.87
C GLU A 77 -11.99 3.89 12.07
N LEU A 78 -13.25 3.96 11.66
CA LEU A 78 -13.80 5.11 10.94
C LEU A 78 -13.83 6.38 11.81
N ILE A 79 -13.20 7.45 11.35
CA ILE A 79 -13.34 8.79 11.93
C ILE A 79 -14.52 9.48 11.24
N LYS A 80 -15.73 9.25 11.77
CA LYS A 80 -16.98 9.75 11.17
C LYS A 80 -16.99 11.26 10.96
N SER A 81 -16.44 12.04 11.90
CA SER A 81 -16.41 13.51 11.84
C SER A 81 -15.52 14.08 10.73
N LYS A 82 -14.57 13.29 10.20
CA LYS A 82 -13.67 13.68 9.09
C LYS A 82 -14.00 13.01 7.76
N SER A 83 -15.01 12.13 7.74
CA SER A 83 -15.40 11.36 6.56
C SER A 83 -16.61 11.98 5.86
N SER A 84 -16.68 11.84 4.54
CA SER A 84 -17.89 12.17 3.78
C SER A 84 -19.05 11.27 4.22
N LYS A 85 -20.27 11.77 4.14
CA LYS A 85 -21.48 10.94 4.27
C LYS A 85 -21.60 10.04 3.04
N ILE A 86 -21.47 8.74 3.23
CA ILE A 86 -21.60 7.73 2.17
C ILE A 86 -22.72 6.78 2.59
N SER A 87 -23.68 6.54 1.70
CA SER A 87 -24.74 5.57 1.96
C SER A 87 -24.17 4.16 2.00
N VAL A 88 -24.61 3.35 2.95
CA VAL A 88 -24.25 1.93 3.03
C VAL A 88 -24.76 1.23 1.77
N MET A 89 -23.87 0.48 1.13
CA MET A 89 -24.16 -0.31 -0.06
C MET A 89 -24.41 -1.76 0.32
N LYS A 90 -25.35 -2.43 -0.36
CA LYS A 90 -25.64 -3.84 -0.08
C LYS A 90 -24.44 -4.75 -0.40
N GLU A 91 -23.78 -4.52 -1.53
CA GLU A 91 -22.66 -5.33 -1.97
C GLU A 91 -21.72 -4.50 -2.84
N ILE A 92 -20.41 -4.67 -2.66
CA ILE A 92 -19.38 -4.00 -3.45
C ILE A 92 -18.29 -4.98 -3.89
N ASN A 93 -17.59 -4.63 -4.97
CA ASN A 93 -16.42 -5.35 -5.46
C ASN A 93 -15.16 -4.50 -5.28
N VAL A 94 -14.15 -5.03 -4.61
CA VAL A 94 -12.88 -4.36 -4.31
C VAL A 94 -11.76 -5.06 -5.08
N ILE A 95 -11.08 -4.33 -5.95
CA ILE A 95 -10.10 -4.89 -6.88
C ILE A 95 -8.73 -4.30 -6.55
N GLY A 96 -7.75 -5.17 -6.34
CA GLY A 96 -6.34 -4.83 -6.21
C GLY A 96 -5.54 -5.12 -7.47
N VAL A 97 -4.29 -4.66 -7.49
CA VAL A 97 -3.32 -5.00 -8.52
C VAL A 97 -2.62 -6.30 -8.10
N GLY A 98 -3.11 -7.43 -8.61
CA GLY A 98 -2.56 -8.74 -8.28
C GLY A 98 -2.82 -9.80 -9.36
N PRO A 99 -1.93 -10.79 -9.52
CA PRO A 99 -2.03 -11.82 -10.54
C PRO A 99 -3.21 -12.79 -10.36
N SER A 100 -3.87 -12.83 -9.20
CA SER A 100 -5.03 -13.69 -8.97
C SER A 100 -6.31 -13.23 -9.68
N PHE A 101 -6.29 -12.04 -10.31
CA PHE A 101 -7.45 -11.46 -10.97
C PHE A 101 -7.14 -11.00 -12.39
N ASP A 102 -7.90 -11.51 -13.37
CA ASP A 102 -7.86 -11.00 -14.75
C ASP A 102 -8.70 -9.73 -14.86
N LEU A 103 -8.05 -8.60 -15.18
CA LEU A 103 -8.71 -7.31 -15.35
C LEU A 103 -9.79 -7.32 -16.45
N ASN A 104 -9.76 -8.26 -17.40
CA ASN A 104 -10.82 -8.39 -18.40
C ASN A 104 -12.17 -8.75 -17.78
N ASN A 105 -12.19 -9.38 -16.60
CA ASN A 105 -13.42 -9.70 -15.89
C ASN A 105 -14.21 -8.44 -15.51
N LEU A 106 -13.56 -7.27 -15.39
CA LEU A 106 -14.22 -5.98 -15.14
C LEU A 106 -15.29 -5.62 -16.19
N LYS A 107 -15.17 -6.15 -17.41
CA LYS A 107 -16.18 -5.95 -18.47
C LYS A 107 -17.53 -6.54 -18.06
N GLN A 108 -17.52 -7.68 -17.38
CA GLN A 108 -18.72 -8.45 -17.03
C GLN A 108 -19.20 -8.21 -15.59
N MET A 109 -18.40 -7.58 -14.72
CA MET A 109 -18.76 -7.36 -13.32
C MET A 109 -19.79 -6.24 -13.14
N ASP A 110 -20.88 -6.51 -12.43
CA ASP A 110 -21.89 -5.52 -12.08
C ASP A 110 -21.73 -4.96 -10.65
N GLY A 111 -22.55 -3.97 -10.30
CA GLY A 111 -22.55 -3.32 -8.99
C GLY A 111 -21.37 -2.34 -8.79
N PRO A 112 -21.25 -1.70 -7.62
CA PRO A 112 -20.14 -0.78 -7.35
C PRO A 112 -18.78 -1.48 -7.37
N ILE A 113 -17.81 -0.94 -8.12
CA ILE A 113 -16.45 -1.46 -8.26
C ILE A 113 -15.47 -0.42 -7.72
N PHE A 114 -14.61 -0.83 -6.79
CA PHE A 114 -13.59 -0.01 -6.17
C PHE A 114 -12.21 -0.50 -6.55
N LEU A 115 -11.49 0.28 -7.36
CA LEU A 115 -10.12 0.00 -7.80
C LEU A 115 -9.13 0.56 -6.77
N VAL A 116 -8.58 -0.30 -5.93
CA VAL A 116 -7.67 0.07 -4.84
C VAL A 116 -6.22 -0.03 -5.33
N THR A 117 -5.43 1.02 -5.09
CA THR A 117 -4.01 1.14 -5.50
C THR A 117 -3.76 1.32 -7.00
N PHE A 118 -4.81 1.54 -7.81
CA PHE A 118 -4.67 1.90 -9.22
C PHE A 118 -4.32 3.39 -9.33
N TRP A 119 -3.04 3.71 -9.41
CA TRP A 119 -2.56 5.10 -9.47
C TRP A 119 -2.87 5.78 -10.81
N THR A 120 -3.48 5.04 -11.74
CA THR A 120 -3.65 5.41 -13.13
C THR A 120 -4.95 4.86 -13.67
N PRO A 121 -5.55 5.50 -14.70
CA PRO A 121 -6.63 4.88 -15.43
C PRO A 121 -6.24 3.51 -16.01
N LEU A 122 -7.23 2.62 -16.06
CA LEU A 122 -7.14 1.39 -16.83
C LEU A 122 -7.14 1.69 -18.34
N GLN A 123 -6.47 0.84 -19.10
CA GLN A 123 -6.34 0.98 -20.55
C GLN A 123 -6.84 -0.28 -21.26
N ILE A 124 -7.24 -0.14 -22.52
CA ILE A 124 -7.55 -1.23 -23.43
C ILE A 124 -6.43 -1.28 -24.47
N ASN A 125 -5.78 -2.43 -24.60
CA ASN A 125 -4.77 -2.63 -25.65
C ASN A 125 -5.41 -2.97 -27.01
N GLU A 126 -4.59 -3.07 -28.05
CA GLU A 126 -5.03 -3.38 -29.42
C GLU A 126 -5.83 -4.70 -29.54
N ASN A 127 -5.62 -5.64 -28.62
CA ASN A 127 -6.35 -6.91 -28.57
C ASN A 127 -7.67 -6.82 -27.78
N GLY A 128 -8.10 -5.60 -27.44
CA GLY A 128 -9.27 -5.36 -26.61
C GLY A 128 -9.10 -5.77 -25.14
N LYS A 129 -7.89 -6.10 -24.67
CA LYS A 129 -7.67 -6.52 -23.28
C LYS A 129 -7.54 -5.33 -22.35
N VAL A 130 -8.21 -5.39 -21.20
CA VAL A 130 -8.06 -4.41 -20.12
C VAL A 130 -6.71 -4.67 -19.44
N ILE A 131 -5.89 -3.62 -19.36
CA ILE A 131 -4.56 -3.66 -18.76
C ILE A 131 -4.38 -2.51 -17.77
N TYR A 132 -3.50 -2.76 -16.80
CA TYR A 132 -3.00 -1.74 -15.89
C TYR A 132 -1.48 -1.66 -16.04
N LYS A 133 -0.97 -0.46 -16.29
CA LYS A 133 0.48 -0.20 -16.29
C LYS A 133 0.80 0.61 -15.04
N HIS A 134 1.37 -0.06 -14.03
CA HIS A 134 1.93 0.67 -12.90
C HIS A 134 3.06 1.57 -13.42
N PRO A 135 3.21 2.81 -12.91
CA PRO A 135 4.31 3.68 -13.33
C PRO A 135 5.65 3.02 -12.96
N LYS A 136 6.37 2.48 -13.96
CA LYS A 136 7.57 1.65 -13.75
C LYS A 136 8.81 2.44 -13.31
N ASN A 137 8.86 3.74 -13.58
CA ASN A 137 10.08 4.53 -13.41
C ASN A 137 10.03 5.40 -12.15
N TRP A 138 10.29 4.78 -10.99
CA TRP A 138 10.89 5.47 -9.83
C TRP A 138 12.42 5.50 -9.94
N GLU A 139 12.95 5.66 -11.16
CA GLU A 139 14.40 5.78 -11.37
C GLU A 139 14.94 6.97 -10.58
N GLU A 140 16.08 6.74 -9.92
CA GLU A 140 16.65 7.41 -8.74
C GLU A 140 16.97 8.92 -8.87
N GLY A 141 16.50 9.59 -9.92
CA GLY A 141 16.73 11.02 -10.16
C GLY A 141 15.51 11.94 -9.93
N PHE A 142 14.28 11.40 -9.89
CA PHE A 142 13.08 12.23 -10.05
C PHE A 142 12.26 12.47 -8.76
N SER A 143 12.75 12.14 -7.58
CA SER A 143 11.89 12.09 -6.37
C SER A 143 11.16 13.39 -5.96
N LYS A 144 11.60 14.57 -6.42
CA LYS A 144 10.88 15.84 -6.19
C LYS A 144 10.01 16.30 -7.36
N ASP A 145 10.45 16.04 -8.58
CA ASP A 145 9.74 16.52 -9.79
C ASP A 145 8.97 15.42 -10.52
N PHE A 146 9.02 14.15 -10.09
CA PHE A 146 8.38 13.05 -10.81
C PHE A 146 6.87 13.25 -10.88
N LEU A 147 6.22 13.53 -9.75
CA LEU A 147 4.77 13.78 -9.74
C LEU A 147 4.46 15.04 -10.54
N ASP A 148 5.27 16.08 -10.42
CA ASP A 148 5.09 17.32 -11.17
C ASP A 148 5.27 17.14 -12.69
N ILE A 149 6.25 16.37 -13.15
CA ILE A 149 6.52 16.07 -14.56
C ILE A 149 5.50 15.07 -15.13
N TYR A 150 5.18 14.03 -14.36
CA TYR A 150 4.24 12.97 -14.72
C TYR A 150 2.81 13.51 -14.86
N TRP A 151 2.46 14.55 -14.08
CA TRP A 151 1.11 15.12 -14.07
C TRP A 151 0.98 16.50 -14.76
N LYS A 152 1.98 17.39 -14.73
CA LYS A 152 1.96 18.65 -15.54
C LYS A 152 2.04 18.38 -17.04
N LYS A 153 2.65 17.28 -17.49
CA LYS A 153 2.68 16.86 -18.91
C LYS A 153 1.55 15.89 -19.28
N GLY A 154 0.41 16.02 -18.60
CA GLY A 154 -0.77 15.15 -18.65
C GLY A 154 -1.15 14.59 -20.03
N LYS A 155 -1.68 13.35 -20.02
CA LYS A 155 -1.91 12.44 -21.16
C LYS A 155 -0.69 12.17 -22.04
N LYS A 156 0.07 13.17 -22.48
CA LYS A 156 1.20 12.98 -23.39
C LYS A 156 2.28 12.08 -22.78
N TYR A 157 2.56 12.16 -21.48
CA TYR A 157 3.50 11.23 -20.84
C TYR A 157 2.96 9.79 -20.69
N TRP A 158 1.63 9.65 -20.55
CA TRP A 158 0.93 8.37 -20.44
C TRP A 158 1.02 7.54 -21.71
N TYR A 159 0.95 8.22 -22.86
CA TYR A 159 0.84 7.61 -24.18
C TYR A 159 2.10 7.78 -25.04
N ASN A 160 2.91 8.83 -24.86
CA ASN A 160 3.99 9.18 -25.81
C ASN A 160 5.42 8.90 -25.32
N ASN A 161 5.64 8.48 -24.08
CA ASN A 161 7.00 8.18 -23.63
C ASN A 161 7.49 6.76 -24.00
N ASP A 162 6.63 5.97 -24.62
CA ASP A 162 7.00 4.80 -25.40
C ASP A 162 7.07 5.21 -26.88
N LYS A 163 8.01 6.11 -27.24
CA LYS A 163 8.17 6.57 -28.65
C LYS A 163 8.50 5.45 -29.64
N THR A 164 8.80 4.26 -29.13
CA THR A 164 8.97 3.02 -29.90
C THR A 164 7.63 2.40 -30.32
N HIS A 165 6.51 2.75 -29.69
CA HIS A 165 5.18 2.25 -30.01
C HIS A 165 4.18 3.40 -30.13
N SER A 166 3.84 3.77 -31.37
CA SER A 166 2.81 4.75 -31.74
C SER A 166 1.36 4.35 -31.36
N GLN A 167 1.18 3.36 -30.48
CA GLN A 167 -0.12 2.82 -30.14
C GLN A 167 -0.86 3.76 -29.18
N THR A 168 -1.95 4.35 -29.67
CA THR A 168 -2.93 5.04 -28.84
C THR A 168 -3.77 3.99 -28.11
N TYR A 169 -3.53 3.82 -26.80
CA TYR A 169 -4.38 2.97 -25.96
C TYR A 169 -5.69 3.70 -25.64
N GLU A 170 -6.82 3.00 -25.75
CA GLU A 170 -8.11 3.53 -25.31
C GLU A 170 -8.24 3.43 -23.78
N GLU A 171 -8.86 4.41 -23.12
CA GLU A 171 -9.11 4.36 -21.67
C GLU A 171 -10.30 3.44 -21.38
N PHE A 172 -10.13 2.47 -20.47
CA PHE A 172 -11.25 1.67 -19.99
C PHE A 172 -12.06 2.50 -18.99
N LYS A 173 -13.27 2.91 -19.38
CA LYS A 173 -14.20 3.67 -18.55
C LYS A 173 -15.47 2.88 -18.27
N LYS A 174 -15.89 2.88 -16.99
CA LYS A 174 -17.16 2.28 -16.56
C LYS A 174 -17.78 3.14 -15.45
N LYS A 175 -19.07 3.44 -15.56
CA LYS A 175 -19.76 4.40 -14.66
C LYS A 175 -19.74 3.98 -13.19
N ASN A 176 -19.75 2.67 -12.92
CA ASN A 176 -19.76 2.09 -11.57
C ASN A 176 -18.34 1.87 -11.00
N VAL A 177 -17.28 2.31 -11.68
CA VAL A 177 -15.90 2.20 -11.21
C VAL A 177 -15.50 3.46 -10.43
N THR A 178 -14.93 3.25 -9.24
CA THR A 178 -14.38 4.28 -8.37
C THR A 178 -12.91 3.96 -8.06
N TYR A 179 -12.02 4.94 -8.23
CA TYR A 179 -10.60 4.79 -7.90
C TYR A 179 -10.36 5.15 -6.42
N VAL A 180 -9.74 4.24 -5.66
CA VAL A 180 -9.54 4.40 -4.21
C VAL A 180 -8.07 4.58 -3.89
N LEU A 181 -7.71 5.77 -3.43
CA LEU A 181 -6.32 6.20 -3.25
C LEU A 181 -6.18 7.14 -2.04
N GLY A 182 -4.99 7.19 -1.43
CA GLY A 182 -4.70 8.10 -0.32
C GLY A 182 -3.78 9.27 -0.66
N ARG A 183 -3.53 9.53 -1.96
CA ARG A 183 -2.60 10.58 -2.41
C ARG A 183 -3.32 11.60 -3.27
N GLN A 184 -3.27 12.86 -2.85
CA GLN A 184 -3.77 14.01 -3.61
C GLN A 184 -3.26 13.99 -5.06
N ALA A 185 -1.95 13.84 -5.25
CA ALA A 185 -1.30 13.84 -6.56
C ALA A 185 -1.79 12.75 -7.52
N CYS A 186 -2.44 11.68 -7.03
CA CYS A 186 -3.05 10.67 -7.89
C CYS A 186 -4.56 10.91 -8.09
N LEU A 187 -5.23 11.51 -7.12
CA LEU A 187 -6.68 11.78 -7.14
C LEU A 187 -7.03 12.98 -8.03
N GLU A 188 -6.25 14.07 -7.96
CA GLU A 188 -6.47 15.30 -8.74
C GLU A 188 -6.60 15.03 -10.26
N PRO A 189 -5.68 14.30 -10.92
CA PRO A 189 -5.79 14.01 -12.33
C PRO A 189 -7.00 13.13 -12.67
N LEU A 190 -7.36 12.19 -11.79
CA LEU A 190 -8.54 11.35 -11.98
C LEU A 190 -9.82 12.20 -11.89
N LYS A 191 -9.94 13.08 -10.89
CA LYS A 191 -11.04 14.05 -10.77
C LYS A 191 -11.13 14.92 -12.04
N LYS A 192 -10.01 15.49 -12.50
CA LYS A 192 -9.95 16.34 -13.70
C LYS A 192 -10.41 15.62 -14.99
N ASN A 193 -10.33 14.30 -15.04
CA ASN A 193 -10.77 13.48 -16.17
C ASN A 193 -12.14 12.81 -15.94
N ASN A 194 -12.92 13.31 -14.98
CA ASN A 194 -14.28 12.87 -14.66
C ASN A 194 -14.37 11.39 -14.23
N TYR A 195 -13.35 10.88 -13.55
CA TYR A 195 -13.43 9.58 -12.88
C TYR A 195 -14.06 9.72 -11.50
N ASN A 196 -14.85 8.73 -11.06
CA ASN A 196 -15.25 8.66 -9.65
C ASN A 196 -14.03 8.34 -8.80
N ILE A 197 -13.87 9.04 -7.69
CA ILE A 197 -12.73 8.86 -6.79
C ILE A 197 -13.19 8.74 -5.34
N CYS A 198 -12.44 7.94 -4.57
CA CYS A 198 -12.57 7.86 -3.12
C CYS A 198 -11.20 8.07 -2.47
N GLY A 199 -11.04 9.18 -1.75
CA GLY A 199 -9.86 9.47 -0.97
C GLY A 199 -9.85 8.70 0.35
N ILE A 200 -8.73 8.06 0.69
CA ILE A 200 -8.54 7.43 2.00
C ILE A 200 -7.44 8.17 2.78
N ALA A 201 -7.81 8.81 3.88
CA ALA A 201 -6.87 9.41 4.82
C ALA A 201 -6.69 8.51 6.03
N VAL A 202 -5.44 8.24 6.40
CA VAL A 202 -5.10 7.42 7.58
C VAL A 202 -4.46 8.30 8.63
N TYR A 203 -4.90 8.12 9.88
CA TYR A 203 -4.48 8.85 11.05
C TYR A 203 -3.89 7.90 12.08
N ILE A 204 -2.95 8.38 12.87
CA ILE A 204 -2.54 7.74 14.12
C ILE A 204 -3.16 8.49 15.29
N THR A 205 -3.24 7.83 16.45
CA THR A 205 -3.68 8.47 17.70
C THR A 205 -2.46 8.78 18.56
N ASP A 206 -2.34 10.04 18.99
CA ASP A 206 -1.28 10.47 19.90
C ASP A 206 -1.60 10.07 21.36
N LYS A 207 -0.79 10.57 22.30
CA LYS A 207 -0.96 10.27 23.75
C LYS A 207 -2.20 10.92 24.37
N ASP A 208 -2.69 11.99 23.75
CA ASP A 208 -3.79 12.82 24.24
C ASP A 208 -5.12 12.42 23.55
N GLY A 209 -5.07 11.43 22.64
CA GLY A 209 -6.23 10.94 21.91
C GLY A 209 -6.51 11.68 20.61
N ASN A 210 -5.66 12.63 20.20
CA ASN A 210 -5.85 13.37 18.96
C ASN A 210 -5.45 12.54 17.74
N TYR A 211 -6.13 12.79 16.62
CA TYR A 211 -5.82 12.17 15.33
C TYR A 211 -4.77 12.99 14.59
N LEU A 212 -3.59 12.41 14.38
CA LEU A 212 -2.52 12.98 13.58
C LEU A 212 -2.48 12.30 12.20
N PRO A 213 -2.54 13.03 11.08
CA PRO A 213 -2.54 12.41 9.77
C PRO A 213 -1.19 11.74 9.49
N ARG A 214 -1.21 10.53 8.92
CA ARG A 214 0.02 9.87 8.39
C ARG A 214 0.63 10.71 7.26
N ASN A 215 -0.21 11.35 6.45
CA ASN A 215 0.21 12.26 5.39
C ASN A 215 -0.40 13.64 5.64
N GLU A 216 0.43 14.65 5.89
CA GLU A 216 -0.01 16.03 6.13
C GLU A 216 -0.90 16.59 5.02
N ASP A 217 -0.74 16.11 3.77
CA ASP A 217 -1.60 16.50 2.66
C ASP A 217 -3.09 16.20 2.93
N SER A 218 -3.40 15.18 3.75
CA SER A 218 -4.78 14.79 4.07
C SER A 218 -5.55 15.84 4.87
N GLU A 219 -4.87 16.79 5.50
CA GLU A 219 -5.51 17.91 6.23
C GLU A 219 -5.47 19.23 5.45
N LYS A 220 -4.81 19.28 4.29
CA LYS A 220 -4.76 20.50 3.47
C LYS A 220 -6.11 20.73 2.80
N SER A 221 -6.54 21.99 2.75
CA SER A 221 -7.77 22.37 2.05
C SER A 221 -7.77 21.88 0.60
N THR A 222 -6.63 21.99 -0.11
CA THR A 222 -6.49 21.54 -1.50
C THR A 222 -6.80 20.06 -1.70
N PHE A 223 -6.55 19.20 -0.69
CA PHE A 223 -6.96 17.80 -0.73
C PHE A 223 -8.45 17.65 -0.43
N LEU A 224 -8.97 18.35 0.58
CA LEU A 224 -10.37 18.28 0.99
C LEU A 224 -11.32 18.83 -0.09
N ASP A 225 -10.89 19.86 -0.82
CA ASP A 225 -11.59 20.46 -1.97
C ASP A 225 -11.73 19.47 -3.14
N LEU A 226 -11.03 18.32 -3.10
CA LEU A 226 -11.29 17.25 -4.06
C LEU A 226 -12.65 16.57 -3.86
N PHE A 227 -13.26 16.68 -2.68
CA PHE A 227 -14.44 15.91 -2.28
C PHE A 227 -15.69 16.77 -2.05
N ASP A 228 -15.73 17.93 -2.68
CA ASP A 228 -16.81 18.92 -2.66
C ASP A 228 -18.04 18.54 -3.51
N ASN A 229 -18.05 17.35 -4.13
CA ASN A 229 -19.11 16.93 -5.05
C ASN A 229 -19.56 15.47 -4.80
N ASP A 230 -20.64 15.06 -5.44
CA ASP A 230 -21.22 13.73 -5.21
C ASP A 230 -20.41 12.55 -5.77
N SER A 231 -19.57 12.77 -6.79
CA SER A 231 -18.75 11.72 -7.41
C SER A 231 -17.38 11.51 -6.74
N CYS A 232 -17.03 12.38 -5.79
CA CYS A 232 -15.77 12.34 -5.06
C CYS A 232 -16.05 12.19 -3.56
N LYS A 233 -15.70 11.04 -2.99
CA LYS A 233 -15.92 10.76 -1.56
C LYS A 233 -14.60 10.66 -0.81
N HIS A 234 -14.64 10.90 0.49
CA HIS A 234 -13.48 10.80 1.37
C HIS A 234 -13.81 9.97 2.62
N ILE A 235 -12.90 9.08 3.01
CA ILE A 235 -13.01 8.28 4.23
C ILE A 235 -11.74 8.45 5.06
N SER A 236 -11.90 8.88 6.30
CA SER A 236 -10.82 9.01 7.29
C SER A 236 -10.82 7.83 8.25
N LEU A 237 -9.65 7.25 8.48
CA LEU A 237 -9.46 6.10 9.34
C LEU A 237 -8.41 6.38 10.42
N ALA A 238 -8.69 5.97 11.65
CA ALA A 238 -7.71 5.86 12.72
C ALA A 238 -7.06 4.47 12.67
N GLU A 239 -5.74 4.41 12.59
CA GLU A 239 -4.96 3.17 12.64
C GLU A 239 -5.06 2.54 14.04
N LYS A 240 -5.47 1.27 14.08
CA LYS A 240 -5.57 0.44 15.28
C LYS A 240 -4.69 -0.81 15.19
N ILE A 241 -3.70 -0.83 14.31
CA ILE A 241 -2.73 -1.95 14.26
C ILE A 241 -1.94 -1.98 15.59
N TYR A 242 -1.62 -0.81 16.14
CA TYR A 242 -0.80 -0.63 17.35
C TYR A 242 -1.53 0.17 18.43
N ARG A 243 -1.17 -0.06 19.69
CA ARG A 243 -1.65 0.73 20.84
C ARG A 243 -1.02 2.13 20.80
N PRO A 244 -1.81 3.20 20.99
CA PRO A 244 -1.27 4.55 21.15
C PRO A 244 -0.47 4.66 22.47
N PRO A 245 0.37 5.70 22.60
CA PRO A 245 0.71 6.68 21.57
C PRO A 245 1.60 6.08 20.49
N LEU A 246 1.37 6.48 19.24
CA LEU A 246 2.28 6.19 18.13
C LEU A 246 3.12 7.42 17.85
N GLU A 247 4.43 7.21 17.78
CA GLU A 247 5.34 8.21 17.25
C GLU A 247 5.21 8.23 15.73
N LEU A 248 5.24 9.42 15.12
CA LEU A 248 5.10 9.59 13.68
C LEU A 248 6.36 9.09 12.96
N GLU A 249 6.53 7.78 12.86
CA GLU A 249 7.61 7.16 12.11
C GLU A 249 7.20 6.97 10.65
N GLY A 250 7.36 8.05 9.87
CA GLY A 250 7.17 8.07 8.43
C GLY A 250 5.72 8.25 7.96
N LEU A 251 5.61 8.57 6.67
CA LEU A 251 4.36 9.04 6.05
C LEU A 251 3.36 7.93 5.66
N TRP A 252 3.76 6.66 5.78
CA TRP A 252 3.01 5.54 5.21
C TRP A 252 2.47 4.61 6.30
N PRO A 253 1.22 4.13 6.16
CA PRO A 253 0.72 3.08 7.04
C PRO A 253 1.59 1.82 6.90
N PRO A 254 1.86 1.11 8.00
CA PRO A 254 2.73 -0.06 7.98
C PRO A 254 2.16 -1.23 7.17
N SER A 255 0.85 -1.24 6.90
CA SER A 255 0.18 -2.22 6.03
C SER A 255 0.22 -1.88 4.53
N GLY A 256 0.79 -0.75 4.13
CA GLY A 256 0.57 -0.21 2.78
C GLY A 256 -0.87 0.25 2.56
N SER A 257 -1.26 0.51 1.31
CA SER A 257 -2.52 1.20 0.99
C SER A 257 -3.73 0.30 0.78
N PHE A 258 -3.56 -1.00 0.51
CA PHE A 258 -4.70 -1.87 0.21
C PHE A 258 -5.55 -2.17 1.45
N LEU A 259 -4.91 -2.58 2.56
CA LEU A 259 -5.60 -2.94 3.81
C LEU A 259 -6.42 -1.76 4.40
N PRO A 260 -5.89 -0.52 4.51
CA PRO A 260 -6.69 0.61 4.98
C PRO A 260 -7.88 0.88 4.06
N ALA A 261 -7.71 0.83 2.74
CA ALA A 261 -8.80 1.04 1.80
C ALA A 261 -9.89 -0.04 1.93
N LEU A 262 -9.52 -1.30 2.10
CA LEU A 262 -10.48 -2.37 2.36
C LEU A 262 -11.26 -2.12 3.67
N CYS A 263 -10.57 -1.73 4.74
CA CYS A 263 -11.22 -1.43 6.02
C CYS A 263 -12.14 -0.20 5.93
N ALA A 264 -11.74 0.85 5.21
CA ALA A 264 -12.61 1.99 4.91
C ALA A 264 -13.90 1.55 4.22
N LEU A 265 -13.77 0.71 3.20
CA LEU A 265 -14.92 0.24 2.43
C LEU A 265 -15.83 -0.71 3.25
N SER A 266 -15.29 -1.43 4.24
CA SER A 266 -16.12 -2.23 5.18
C SER A 266 -17.06 -1.42 6.06
N HIS A 267 -16.85 -0.11 6.19
CA HIS A 267 -17.78 0.76 6.91
C HIS A 267 -18.94 1.27 6.05
N VAL A 268 -18.89 1.06 4.73
CA VAL A 268 -19.89 1.56 3.78
C VAL A 268 -20.49 0.46 2.91
N ALA A 269 -20.29 -0.81 3.29
CA ALA A 269 -20.87 -1.95 2.60
C ALA A 269 -21.27 -3.08 3.55
N GLU A 270 -22.41 -3.73 3.28
CA GLU A 270 -22.87 -4.91 4.02
C GLU A 270 -22.12 -6.18 3.59
N LYS A 271 -21.70 -6.26 2.32
CA LYS A 271 -20.94 -7.38 1.75
C LYS A 271 -19.83 -6.87 0.82
N ILE A 272 -18.67 -7.49 0.90
CA ILE A 272 -17.49 -7.13 0.11
C ILE A 272 -16.92 -8.37 -0.57
N ASN A 273 -16.75 -8.32 -1.88
CA ASN A 273 -15.96 -9.29 -2.62
C ASN A 273 -14.61 -8.67 -3.01
N VAL A 274 -13.51 -9.30 -2.61
CA VAL A 274 -12.14 -8.77 -2.77
C VAL A 274 -11.37 -9.62 -3.77
N TYR A 275 -10.81 -8.98 -4.80
CA TYR A 275 -10.05 -9.62 -5.87
C TYR A 275 -8.67 -8.97 -6.02
N GLY A 276 -7.67 -9.74 -6.48
CA GLY A 276 -6.33 -9.19 -6.75
C GLY A 276 -5.56 -8.73 -5.51
N TRP A 277 -6.03 -9.03 -4.29
CA TRP A 277 -5.26 -8.79 -3.07
C TRP A 277 -4.29 -9.94 -2.83
N ASP A 278 -3.10 -9.80 -3.41
CA ASP A 278 -2.10 -10.88 -3.45
C ASP A 278 -0.79 -10.55 -2.74
N PHE A 279 -0.61 -9.29 -2.31
CA PHE A 279 0.61 -8.80 -1.65
C PHE A 279 1.89 -9.28 -2.38
N TYR A 280 1.98 -9.08 -3.70
CA TYR A 280 3.15 -9.46 -4.53
C TYR A 280 3.47 -10.96 -4.62
N ILE A 281 2.60 -11.85 -4.13
CA ILE A 281 2.73 -13.28 -4.36
C ILE A 281 2.28 -13.61 -5.78
N GLU A 282 3.03 -14.47 -6.47
CA GLU A 282 2.79 -14.82 -7.88
C GLU A 282 1.94 -16.09 -8.04
N HIS A 283 1.90 -16.95 -7.01
CA HIS A 283 1.16 -18.22 -7.04
C HIS A 283 0.25 -18.38 -5.82
N SER A 284 -0.78 -19.20 -5.96
CA SER A 284 -1.73 -19.50 -4.89
C SER A 284 -1.05 -20.13 -3.66
N PRO A 285 -1.24 -19.56 -2.45
CA PRO A 285 -0.77 -20.15 -1.21
C PRO A 285 -1.31 -21.57 -0.93
N LYS A 286 -2.46 -21.95 -1.52
CA LYS A 286 -3.02 -23.31 -1.35
C LYS A 286 -2.08 -24.41 -1.83
N LYS A 287 -1.25 -24.11 -2.84
CA LYS A 287 -0.31 -25.05 -3.46
C LYS A 287 1.11 -24.94 -2.91
N MET A 288 1.35 -24.01 -1.99
CA MET A 288 2.66 -23.80 -1.40
C MET A 288 2.79 -24.58 -0.10
N ASN A 289 3.98 -25.11 0.17
CA ASN A 289 4.37 -25.49 1.52
C ASN A 289 4.75 -24.24 2.36
N TYR A 290 4.97 -24.45 3.66
CA TYR A 290 5.31 -23.38 4.60
C TYR A 290 6.49 -22.51 4.13
N TRP A 291 7.59 -23.13 3.68
CA TRP A 291 8.80 -22.42 3.30
C TRP A 291 8.64 -21.66 1.98
N GLN A 292 7.98 -22.26 0.99
CA GLN A 292 7.64 -21.59 -0.27
C GLN A 292 6.84 -20.32 -0.01
N LEU A 293 5.82 -20.41 0.84
CA LEU A 293 5.02 -19.23 1.20
C LEU A 293 5.84 -18.22 1.98
N PHE A 294 6.59 -18.65 3.00
CA PHE A 294 7.40 -17.76 3.82
C PHE A 294 8.43 -16.95 3.00
N PHE A 295 9.19 -17.60 2.11
CA PHE A 295 10.15 -16.89 1.26
C PHE A 295 9.46 -16.00 0.21
N SER A 296 8.22 -16.31 -0.18
CA SER A 296 7.43 -15.42 -1.06
C SER A 296 6.99 -14.12 -0.39
N MET A 297 7.01 -14.04 0.94
CA MET A 297 6.69 -12.81 1.71
C MET A 297 7.73 -11.70 1.54
N TYR A 298 8.91 -12.01 0.98
CA TYR A 298 9.97 -11.04 0.76
C TYR A 298 10.36 -10.95 -0.72
N LYS A 299 10.30 -9.74 -1.28
CA LYS A 299 10.79 -9.42 -2.61
C LYS A 299 11.86 -8.33 -2.49
N PHE A 300 13.10 -8.68 -2.83
CA PHE A 300 14.26 -7.79 -2.72
C PHE A 300 14.07 -6.48 -3.47
N LEU A 301 13.68 -6.55 -4.75
CA LEU A 301 13.58 -5.37 -5.60
C LEU A 301 12.52 -4.36 -5.09
N PRO A 302 11.26 -4.75 -4.78
CA PRO A 302 10.31 -3.86 -4.13
C PRO A 302 10.78 -3.29 -2.79
N ASP A 303 11.50 -4.07 -1.97
CA ASP A 303 11.99 -3.60 -0.68
C ASP A 303 13.02 -2.49 -0.84
N ILE A 304 14.07 -2.69 -1.65
CA ILE A 304 15.14 -1.68 -1.77
C ILE A 304 14.71 -0.45 -2.56
N THR A 305 13.83 -0.59 -3.55
CA THR A 305 13.48 0.49 -4.49
C THR A 305 12.29 1.33 -4.04
N ARG A 306 11.38 0.79 -3.22
CA ARG A 306 10.13 1.49 -2.86
C ARG A 306 10.13 2.04 -1.45
N SER A 307 10.08 1.14 -0.49
CA SER A 307 9.69 1.50 0.88
C SER A 307 10.55 0.85 1.93
N LYS A 308 11.46 -0.08 1.64
CA LYS A 308 12.32 -0.72 2.65
C LYS A 308 11.52 -1.23 3.85
N ASN A 309 10.33 -1.78 3.59
CA ASN A 309 9.39 -2.26 4.59
C ASN A 309 8.60 -3.49 4.14
N HIS A 310 9.05 -4.15 3.08
CA HIS A 310 8.25 -5.13 2.38
C HIS A 310 7.92 -6.32 3.28
N PHE A 311 8.91 -6.83 4.02
CA PHE A 311 8.70 -7.95 4.94
C PHE A 311 7.78 -7.58 6.10
N GLU A 312 7.97 -6.41 6.72
CA GLU A 312 7.10 -5.91 7.80
C GLU A 312 5.66 -5.76 7.33
N SER A 313 5.47 -5.16 6.15
CA SER A 313 4.15 -4.99 5.53
C SER A 313 3.53 -6.35 5.18
N ALA A 314 4.34 -7.34 4.79
CA ALA A 314 3.89 -8.71 4.51
C ALA A 314 3.31 -9.36 5.74
N LEU A 315 4.01 -9.27 6.89
CA LEU A 315 3.53 -9.81 8.15
C LEU A 315 2.14 -9.26 8.48
N ILE A 316 1.95 -7.94 8.38
CA ILE A 316 0.67 -7.29 8.67
C ILE A 316 -0.42 -7.72 7.67
N ASN A 317 -0.12 -7.71 6.36
CA ASN A 317 -1.11 -8.08 5.34
C ASN A 317 -1.50 -9.56 5.39
N PHE A 318 -0.57 -10.47 5.67
CA PHE A 318 -0.87 -11.89 5.80
C PHE A 318 -1.74 -12.16 7.02
N TYR A 319 -1.42 -11.54 8.17
CA TYR A 319 -2.23 -11.70 9.37
C TYR A 319 -3.65 -11.19 9.14
N TYR A 320 -3.82 -9.93 8.71
CA TYR A 320 -5.16 -9.38 8.51
C TYR A 320 -5.88 -9.95 7.29
N GLY A 321 -5.17 -10.37 6.24
CA GLY A 321 -5.75 -11.13 5.14
C GLY A 321 -6.41 -12.42 5.62
N PHE A 322 -5.71 -13.17 6.48
CA PHE A 322 -6.26 -14.36 7.12
C PHE A 322 -7.44 -14.03 8.06
N GLN A 323 -7.33 -13.03 8.93
CA GLN A 323 -8.42 -12.66 9.85
C GLN A 323 -9.67 -12.18 9.12
N LEU A 324 -9.52 -11.30 8.12
CA LEU A 324 -10.64 -10.78 7.34
C LEU A 324 -11.29 -11.88 6.47
N SER A 325 -10.53 -12.89 6.02
CA SER A 325 -11.10 -14.03 5.29
C SER A 325 -12.06 -14.91 6.11
N LYS A 326 -12.05 -14.76 7.45
CA LYS A 326 -12.97 -15.47 8.35
C LYS A 326 -14.27 -14.70 8.59
N LEU A 327 -14.37 -13.45 8.15
CA LEU A 327 -15.58 -12.64 8.33
C LEU A 327 -16.63 -13.02 7.28
N PRO A 328 -17.88 -13.29 7.69
CA PRO A 328 -18.91 -13.80 6.77
C PRO A 328 -19.33 -12.78 5.69
N HIS A 329 -19.02 -11.51 5.87
CA HIS A 329 -19.35 -10.43 4.94
C HIS A 329 -18.18 -10.02 4.03
N ILE A 330 -16.99 -10.62 4.17
CA ILE A 330 -15.81 -10.30 3.36
C ILE A 330 -15.33 -11.58 2.65
N ASN A 331 -15.56 -11.65 1.35
CA ASN A 331 -15.12 -12.77 0.51
C ASN A 331 -13.83 -12.41 -0.21
N ILE A 332 -12.70 -13.00 0.19
CA ILE A 332 -11.41 -12.71 -0.45
C ILE A 332 -11.08 -13.81 -1.48
N HIS A 333 -11.24 -13.48 -2.75
CA HIS A 333 -10.92 -14.35 -3.89
C HIS A 333 -9.42 -14.34 -4.23
N GLY A 334 -8.71 -13.27 -3.85
CA GLY A 334 -7.25 -13.16 -4.00
C GLY A 334 -6.46 -14.10 -3.10
N TYR A 335 -5.14 -14.11 -3.26
CA TYR A 335 -4.25 -15.01 -2.53
C TYR A 335 -4.22 -14.77 -1.01
N MET A 336 -4.50 -13.55 -0.54
CA MET A 336 -4.64 -13.28 0.90
C MET A 336 -5.81 -14.02 1.55
N GLY A 337 -6.82 -14.43 0.77
CA GLY A 337 -7.95 -15.25 1.25
C GLY A 337 -7.66 -16.75 1.30
N GLN A 338 -6.43 -17.18 0.99
CA GLN A 338 -6.08 -18.58 0.77
C GLN A 338 -5.06 -19.12 1.79
N LEU A 339 -4.98 -18.49 2.96
CA LEU A 339 -3.98 -18.74 3.99
C LEU A 339 -4.40 -19.80 5.02
N GLN A 340 -5.55 -20.47 4.84
CA GLN A 340 -6.12 -21.43 5.81
C GLN A 340 -5.18 -22.61 6.09
N ASN A 341 -4.44 -23.09 5.09
CA ASN A 341 -3.51 -24.22 5.26
C ASN A 341 -2.19 -23.82 5.96
N HIS A 342 -2.04 -22.54 6.34
CA HIS A 342 -0.79 -21.96 6.86
C HIS A 342 -0.96 -21.38 8.26
N GLU A 343 -1.85 -21.93 9.09
CA GLU A 343 -2.15 -21.40 10.44
C GLU A 343 -0.90 -21.25 11.32
N LYS A 344 0.05 -22.20 11.25
CA LYS A 344 1.34 -22.10 11.97
C LYS A 344 2.14 -20.86 11.60
N LEU A 345 2.10 -20.43 10.34
CA LEU A 345 2.73 -19.18 9.90
C LEU A 345 2.00 -18.00 10.54
N ILE A 346 0.67 -17.99 10.48
CA ILE A 346 -0.17 -16.92 11.04
C ILE A 346 0.01 -16.79 12.56
N GLU A 347 0.10 -17.89 13.30
CA GLU A 347 0.37 -17.89 14.75
C GLU A 347 1.73 -17.27 15.08
N ARG A 348 2.76 -17.49 14.24
CA ARG A 348 4.06 -16.85 14.40
C ARG A 348 3.99 -15.36 14.13
N ILE A 349 3.28 -14.96 13.07
CA ILE A 349 3.03 -13.54 12.78
C ILE A 349 2.27 -12.88 13.94
N GLU A 350 1.27 -13.55 14.51
CA GLU A 350 0.53 -13.05 15.66
C GLU A 350 1.47 -12.75 16.84
N LYS A 351 2.44 -13.61 17.13
CA LYS A 351 3.47 -13.39 18.17
C LYS A 351 4.40 -12.21 17.87
N VAL A 352 4.55 -11.81 16.60
CA VAL A 352 5.28 -10.59 16.21
C VAL A 352 4.43 -9.35 16.51
N LEU A 353 3.13 -9.39 16.21
CA LEU A 353 2.25 -8.22 16.25
C LEU A 353 1.59 -7.97 17.60
N PHE A 354 1.43 -9.00 18.44
CA PHE A 354 0.66 -8.94 19.69
C PHE A 354 1.44 -9.51 20.88
N ASN A 355 0.99 -9.19 22.10
CA ASN A 355 1.50 -9.73 23.36
C ASN A 355 0.71 -10.97 23.79
#